data_AF-A0A9P8PFG0-F1
#
_entry.id   AF-A0A9P8PFG0-F1
#
_cell.length_a   1.000
_cell.length_b   1.000
_cell.length_c   1.000
_cell.angle_alpha   90.00
_cell.angle_beta   90.00
_cell.angle_gamma   90.00
#
_symmetry.space_group_name_H-M   'P 1'
#
loop_
_entity.id
_entity.type
_entity.pdbx_description
1 polymer ?
#
loop_
_entity_poly.entity_id
_entity_poly.type
_entity_poly.pdbx_seq_one_letter_code
_entity_poly.pdbx_strand_id
1 'polypeptide(L)'
;MKDSTFWPSVPEPALSLVCGGIAGALSRTTVSPMERVKVLQQVQGSTNSYRHGTLRSIHQIWQEEGYKGLYRGNGINCVRVVPYSAVQYSVFQALKSALADSDGSWSIPRRLFAGTVAGFMSVLATYPMDLVKTRLSVQTAALQNLKHRTSKEAPPGMWASMLNIYRTEGGIKALYRGLIPTSLGVAPYTALNFTIYGKLKDLVPERARNNPSTALVLGAISGGVGQTLIYPMDVLRRRFQVATLGGGEMGFQYKSTPDALVQIVQREGYVGLYKGWGANMWKICPSMAVQWMSYDLIRRVLE
;
A
#
# COMPACT_ATOMS: atom_id res chain seq x y z
N MET A 1 28.81 5.87 -35.89
CA MET A 1 27.43 6.37 -35.75
C MET A 1 27.19 6.60 -34.27
N LYS A 2 27.23 7.85 -33.84
CA LYS A 2 26.84 8.30 -32.51
C LYS A 2 25.38 8.71 -32.65
N ASP A 3 24.46 7.88 -32.17
CA ASP A 3 23.06 8.27 -32.12
C ASP A 3 22.90 9.33 -31.04
N SER A 4 22.45 10.49 -31.50
CA SER A 4 22.11 11.67 -30.73
C SER A 4 20.96 11.36 -29.77
N THR A 5 21.25 11.24 -28.48
CA THR A 5 20.23 11.25 -27.43
C THR A 5 19.58 12.64 -27.38
N PHE A 6 18.27 12.68 -27.62
CA PHE A 6 17.45 13.87 -27.85
C PHE A 6 17.07 14.62 -26.55
N TRP A 7 17.64 14.23 -25.40
CA TRP A 7 17.31 14.83 -24.10
C TRP A 7 18.51 15.58 -23.52
N PRO A 8 18.34 16.85 -23.10
CA PRO A 8 19.37 17.53 -22.31
C PRO A 8 19.67 16.71 -21.07
N SER A 9 20.94 16.59 -20.70
CA SER A 9 21.43 15.79 -19.57
C SER A 9 20.72 16.17 -18.27
N VAL A 10 19.67 15.41 -17.95
CA VAL A 10 18.89 15.58 -16.72
C VAL A 10 19.82 15.27 -15.55
N PRO A 11 19.87 16.11 -14.49
CA PRO A 11 20.66 15.81 -13.30
C PRO A 11 20.31 14.43 -12.74
N GLU A 12 21.32 13.61 -12.42
CA GLU A 12 21.20 12.24 -11.86
C GLU A 12 20.07 12.07 -10.81
N PRO A 13 19.86 13.00 -9.85
CA PRO A 13 18.76 12.90 -8.89
C PRO A 13 17.37 13.06 -9.52
N ALA A 14 17.23 13.98 -10.48
CA ALA A 14 15.97 14.24 -11.18
C ALA A 14 15.65 13.07 -12.15
N LEU A 15 16.67 12.54 -12.82
CA LEU A 15 16.54 11.35 -13.67
C LEU A 15 16.06 10.15 -12.86
N SER A 16 16.71 9.86 -11.73
CA SER A 16 16.32 8.77 -10.82
C SER A 16 14.89 8.93 -10.29
N LEU A 17 14.45 10.17 -10.03
CA LEU A 17 13.09 10.46 -9.58
C LEU A 17 12.05 10.22 -10.67
N VAL A 18 12.33 10.61 -11.91
CA VAL A 18 11.46 10.35 -13.08
C VAL A 18 11.38 8.86 -13.36
N CYS A 19 12.53 8.16 -13.45
CA CYS A 19 12.59 6.71 -13.64
C CYS A 19 11.82 5.97 -12.55
N GLY A 20 12.08 6.31 -11.28
CA GLY A 20 11.40 5.70 -10.13
C GLY A 20 9.90 6.02 -10.09
N GLY A 21 9.50 7.22 -10.49
CA GLY A 21 8.10 7.64 -10.56
C GLY A 21 7.31 6.87 -11.61
N ILE A 22 7.84 6.77 -12.83
CA ILE A 22 7.19 6.04 -13.94
C ILE A 22 7.19 4.54 -13.66
N ALA A 23 8.33 3.96 -13.23
CA ALA A 23 8.41 2.55 -12.85
C ALA A 23 7.43 2.21 -11.71
N GLY A 24 7.31 3.09 -10.72
CA GLY A 24 6.34 2.97 -9.64
C GLY A 24 4.89 3.02 -10.11
N ALA A 25 4.58 3.89 -11.08
CA ALA A 25 3.23 3.99 -11.67
C ALA A 25 2.87 2.75 -12.51
N LEU A 26 3.82 2.25 -13.32
CA LEU A 26 3.64 1.02 -14.12
C LEU A 26 3.42 -0.19 -13.21
N SER A 27 4.28 -0.38 -12.20
CA SER A 27 4.13 -1.46 -11.22
C SER A 27 2.77 -1.43 -10.53
N ARG A 28 2.33 -0.27 -10.04
CA ARG A 28 1.01 -0.11 -9.39
C ARG A 28 -0.15 -0.41 -10.33
N THR A 29 -0.01 -0.03 -11.60
CA THR A 29 -1.03 -0.27 -12.63
C THR A 29 -1.14 -1.77 -12.92
N THR A 30 -0.03 -2.47 -13.16
CA THR A 30 -0.03 -3.92 -13.41
C THR A 30 -0.71 -4.70 -12.28
N VAL A 31 -0.50 -4.28 -11.03
CA VAL A 31 -1.04 -4.99 -9.87
C VAL A 31 -2.36 -4.43 -9.33
N SER A 32 -2.92 -3.41 -9.98
CA SER A 32 -4.17 -2.78 -9.57
C SER A 32 -5.35 -3.76 -9.45
N PRO A 33 -5.57 -4.72 -10.37
CA PRO A 33 -6.67 -5.69 -10.23
C PRO A 33 -6.57 -6.50 -8.93
N MET A 34 -5.36 -6.95 -8.57
CA MET A 34 -5.10 -7.72 -7.36
C MET A 34 -5.21 -6.86 -6.10
N GLU A 35 -4.71 -5.64 -6.13
CA GLU A 35 -4.87 -4.66 -5.05
C GLU A 35 -6.35 -4.37 -4.78
N ARG A 36 -7.16 -4.23 -5.84
CA ARG A 36 -8.59 -4.00 -5.72
C ARG A 36 -9.29 -5.20 -5.06
N VAL A 37 -9.01 -6.42 -5.51
CA VAL A 37 -9.56 -7.64 -4.88
C VAL A 37 -9.12 -7.75 -3.42
N LYS A 38 -7.85 -7.47 -3.08
CA LYS A 38 -7.38 -7.42 -1.69
C LYS A 38 -8.26 -6.48 -0.86
N VAL A 39 -8.44 -5.23 -1.31
CA VAL A 39 -9.21 -4.23 -0.57
C VAL A 39 -10.66 -4.69 -0.37
N LEU A 40 -11.33 -5.15 -1.43
CA LEU A 40 -12.71 -5.64 -1.36
C LEU A 40 -12.86 -6.82 -0.39
N GLN A 41 -11.92 -7.77 -0.43
CA GLN A 41 -11.92 -8.90 0.49
C GLN A 41 -11.66 -8.46 1.94
N GLN A 42 -10.79 -7.47 2.18
CA GLN A 42 -10.48 -6.98 3.53
C GLN A 42 -11.66 -6.25 4.19
N VAL A 43 -12.49 -5.55 3.40
CA VAL A 43 -13.63 -4.78 3.90
C VAL A 43 -14.95 -5.53 3.88
N GLN A 44 -15.02 -6.74 3.34
CA GLN A 44 -16.25 -7.52 3.39
C GLN A 44 -16.49 -8.01 4.83
N GLY A 45 -17.68 -7.71 5.36
CA GLY A 45 -18.12 -8.17 6.69
C GLY A 45 -18.58 -9.63 6.65
N SER A 46 -19.76 -9.92 7.18
CA SER A 46 -20.38 -11.26 7.08
C SER A 46 -20.79 -11.63 5.65
N THR A 47 -20.99 -10.64 4.77
CA THR A 47 -21.28 -10.85 3.35
C THR A 47 -20.04 -11.36 2.63
N ASN A 48 -20.04 -12.66 2.29
CA ASN A 48 -18.91 -13.38 1.68
C ASN A 48 -18.82 -13.21 0.15
N SER A 49 -19.26 -12.06 -0.40
CA SER A 49 -19.42 -11.87 -1.85
C SER A 49 -18.14 -12.07 -2.66
N TYR A 50 -16.96 -11.84 -2.09
CA TYR A 50 -15.66 -12.04 -2.75
C TYR A 50 -14.84 -13.18 -2.13
N ARG A 51 -15.48 -14.18 -1.50
CA ARG A 51 -14.78 -15.30 -0.82
C ARG A 51 -14.15 -16.33 -1.76
N HIS A 52 -14.55 -16.37 -3.03
CA HIS A 52 -14.22 -17.45 -3.97
C HIS A 52 -12.81 -17.42 -4.60
N GLY A 53 -11.84 -16.78 -3.94
CA GLY A 53 -10.45 -16.67 -4.41
C GLY A 53 -10.20 -15.54 -5.40
N THR A 54 -8.93 -15.17 -5.56
CA THR A 54 -8.52 -13.94 -6.26
C THR A 54 -8.97 -13.89 -7.71
N LEU A 55 -8.79 -14.97 -8.47
CA LEU A 55 -9.15 -15.01 -9.90
C LEU A 55 -10.67 -14.92 -10.12
N ARG A 56 -11.46 -15.60 -9.29
CA ARG A 56 -12.93 -15.51 -9.40
C ARG A 56 -13.42 -14.12 -9.01
N SER A 57 -12.82 -13.48 -8.01
CA SER A 57 -13.11 -12.09 -7.66
C SER A 57 -12.73 -11.11 -8.77
N ILE A 58 -11.60 -11.30 -9.47
CA ILE A 58 -11.24 -10.49 -10.64
C ILE A 58 -12.29 -10.68 -11.74
N HIS A 59 -12.66 -11.92 -12.05
CA HIS A 59 -13.67 -12.22 -13.07
C HIS A 59 -15.02 -11.61 -12.72
N GLN A 60 -15.44 -11.71 -11.46
CA GLN A 60 -16.67 -11.10 -10.97
C GLN A 60 -16.66 -9.58 -11.16
N ILE A 61 -15.60 -8.87 -10.75
CA ILE A 61 -15.47 -7.43 -10.96
C ILE A 61 -15.49 -7.07 -12.45
N TRP A 62 -14.87 -7.89 -13.29
CA TRP A 62 -14.89 -7.69 -14.74
C TRP A 62 -16.32 -7.78 -15.31
N GLN A 63 -17.12 -8.76 -14.88
CA GLN A 63 -18.52 -8.88 -15.31
C GLN A 63 -19.39 -7.75 -14.75
N GLU A 64 -19.18 -7.37 -13.48
CA GLU A 64 -20.01 -6.38 -12.78
C GLU A 64 -19.71 -4.92 -13.16
N GLU A 65 -18.44 -4.58 -13.39
CA GLU A 65 -17.97 -3.20 -13.57
C GLU A 65 -17.11 -2.98 -14.84
N GLY A 66 -16.83 -4.05 -15.58
CA GLY A 66 -15.95 -4.00 -16.75
C GLY A 66 -14.48 -3.75 -16.40
N TYR A 67 -13.67 -3.54 -17.43
CA TYR A 67 -12.23 -3.31 -17.29
C TYR A 67 -11.91 -2.07 -16.43
N LYS A 68 -12.70 -0.99 -16.55
CA LYS A 68 -12.52 0.23 -15.74
C LYS A 68 -12.73 -0.04 -14.25
N GLY A 69 -13.56 -1.02 -13.90
CA GLY A 69 -13.71 -1.52 -12.55
C GLY A 69 -12.37 -1.94 -11.96
N LEU A 70 -11.62 -2.81 -12.61
CA LEU A 70 -10.35 -3.34 -12.06
C LEU A 70 -9.31 -2.27 -11.67
N TYR A 71 -9.40 -1.07 -12.23
CA TYR A 71 -8.47 0.05 -12.00
C TYR A 71 -9.03 1.20 -11.17
N ARG A 72 -10.21 1.05 -10.53
CA ARG A 72 -10.75 2.08 -9.64
C ARG A 72 -9.78 2.37 -8.49
N GLY A 73 -9.50 3.65 -8.28
CA GLY A 73 -8.53 4.12 -7.29
C GLY A 73 -7.07 4.08 -7.75
N ASN A 74 -6.74 3.44 -8.89
CA ASN A 74 -5.35 3.37 -9.37
C ASN A 74 -4.76 4.75 -9.72
N GLY A 75 -5.57 5.67 -10.26
CA GLY A 75 -5.12 7.03 -10.53
C GLY A 75 -4.58 7.73 -9.28
N ILE A 76 -5.25 7.56 -8.13
CA ILE A 76 -4.79 8.12 -6.85
C ILE A 76 -3.49 7.46 -6.41
N ASN A 77 -3.34 6.15 -6.62
CA ASN A 77 -2.09 5.43 -6.36
C ASN A 77 -0.92 6.02 -7.15
N CYS A 78 -1.11 6.38 -8.42
CA CYS A 78 -0.06 6.98 -9.25
C CYS A 78 0.26 8.41 -8.80
N VAL A 79 -0.76 9.26 -8.60
CA VAL A 79 -0.56 10.64 -8.14
C VAL A 79 0.13 10.68 -6.78
N ARG A 80 -0.17 9.74 -5.88
CA ARG A 80 0.42 9.65 -4.54
C ARG A 80 1.92 9.39 -4.54
N VAL A 81 2.51 8.83 -5.61
CA VAL A 81 3.97 8.57 -5.68
C VAL A 81 4.75 9.86 -5.39
N VAL A 82 4.38 10.96 -6.05
CA VAL A 82 5.13 12.22 -6.01
C VAL A 82 5.18 12.84 -4.60
N PRO A 83 4.04 13.16 -3.94
CA PRO A 83 4.08 13.74 -2.60
C PRO A 83 4.66 12.79 -1.56
N TYR A 84 4.46 11.47 -1.72
CA TYR A 84 5.05 10.47 -0.84
C TYR A 84 6.58 10.54 -0.88
N SER A 85 7.16 10.44 -2.08
CA SER A 85 8.61 10.49 -2.28
C SER A 85 9.21 11.83 -1.87
N ALA A 86 8.52 12.94 -2.15
CA ALA A 86 8.98 14.28 -1.77
C ALA A 86 9.09 14.42 -0.24
N VAL A 87 8.04 14.07 0.51
CA VAL A 87 8.08 14.15 1.98
C VAL A 87 9.09 13.16 2.55
N GLN A 88 9.14 11.93 2.03
CA GLN A 88 10.09 10.93 2.51
C GLN A 88 11.54 11.41 2.31
N TYR A 89 11.88 11.92 1.13
CA TYR A 89 13.23 12.41 0.84
C TYR A 89 13.57 13.63 1.70
N SER A 90 12.68 14.63 1.78
CA SER A 90 12.93 15.85 2.58
C SER A 90 13.13 15.54 4.05
N VAL A 91 12.29 14.69 4.65
CA VAL A 91 12.44 14.28 6.06
C VAL A 91 13.69 13.45 6.26
N PHE A 92 13.99 12.54 5.33
CA PHE A 92 15.22 11.74 5.41
C PHE A 92 16.46 12.63 5.37
N GLN A 93 16.51 13.63 4.48
CA GLN A 93 17.64 14.56 4.38
C GLN A 93 17.76 15.49 5.58
N ALA A 94 16.65 15.95 6.16
CA ALA A 94 16.66 16.77 7.37
C ALA A 94 17.15 15.97 8.60
N LEU A 95 16.69 14.73 8.76
CA LEU A 95 17.26 13.83 9.76
C LEU A 95 18.70 13.47 9.43
N LYS A 96 19.06 13.50 8.13
CA LYS A 96 20.41 13.26 7.67
C LYS A 96 21.41 14.28 8.18
N SER A 97 21.11 15.54 7.95
CA SER A 97 21.92 16.64 8.46
C SER A 97 21.90 16.72 9.99
N ALA A 98 20.77 16.43 10.64
CA ALA A 98 20.65 16.54 12.09
C ALA A 98 21.35 15.43 12.89
N LEU A 99 21.47 14.22 12.34
CA LEU A 99 22.03 13.04 13.03
C LEU A 99 23.42 12.61 12.51
N ALA A 100 24.05 13.43 11.66
CA ALA A 100 25.41 13.19 11.18
C ALA A 100 26.44 13.38 12.30
N ASP A 101 27.33 12.39 12.46
CA ASP A 101 28.52 12.55 13.29
C ASP A 101 29.51 13.50 12.59
N SER A 102 30.44 14.06 13.36
CA SER A 102 31.48 15.02 12.90
C SER A 102 32.31 14.51 11.72
N ASP A 103 32.41 13.18 11.57
CA ASP A 103 33.19 12.53 10.51
C ASP A 103 32.36 12.25 9.24
N GLY A 104 31.09 12.67 9.20
CA GLY A 104 30.17 12.39 8.10
C GLY A 104 29.72 10.92 8.00
N SER A 105 30.20 10.05 8.91
CA SER A 105 29.81 8.64 8.98
C SER A 105 28.44 8.46 9.66
N TRP A 106 27.69 7.45 9.22
CA TRP A 106 26.30 7.23 9.58
C TRP A 106 26.07 5.79 10.02
N SER A 107 25.73 5.58 11.30
CA SER A 107 25.51 4.23 11.83
C SER A 107 24.23 3.59 11.29
N ILE A 108 24.23 2.25 11.16
CA ILE A 108 23.07 1.47 10.67
C ILE A 108 21.80 1.76 11.49
N PRO A 109 21.84 1.81 12.85
CA PRO A 109 20.65 2.12 13.64
C PRO A 109 20.06 3.50 13.35
N ARG A 110 20.91 4.52 13.20
CA ARG A 110 20.46 5.89 12.88
C ARG A 110 19.85 5.98 11.48
N ARG A 111 20.42 5.27 10.50
CA ARG A 111 19.85 5.18 9.14
C ARG A 111 18.47 4.51 9.15
N LEU A 112 18.30 3.44 9.92
CA LEU A 112 17.02 2.76 10.06
C LEU A 112 15.99 3.64 10.76
N PHE A 113 16.39 4.36 11.81
CA PHE A 113 15.54 5.32 12.50
C PHE A 113 15.09 6.46 11.55
N ALA A 114 16.04 7.10 10.87
CA ALA A 114 15.76 8.17 9.92
C ALA A 114 14.84 7.70 8.78
N GLY A 115 15.10 6.50 8.24
CA GLY A 115 14.25 5.88 7.22
C GLY A 115 12.83 5.59 7.72
N THR A 116 12.68 5.11 8.96
CA THR A 116 11.38 4.80 9.56
C THR A 116 10.57 6.07 9.82
N VAL A 117 11.19 7.12 10.38
CA VAL A 117 10.53 8.41 10.63
C VAL A 117 10.15 9.07 9.30
N ALA A 118 11.05 9.09 8.31
CA ALA A 118 10.73 9.62 6.98
C ALA A 118 9.59 8.85 6.28
N GLY A 119 9.59 7.53 6.39
CA GLY A 119 8.51 6.67 5.90
C GLY A 119 7.19 6.94 6.63
N PHE A 120 7.21 7.17 7.93
CA PHE A 120 6.02 7.48 8.71
C PHE A 120 5.46 8.88 8.38
N MET A 121 6.32 9.89 8.28
CA MET A 121 5.92 11.26 7.92
C MET A 121 5.33 11.33 6.51
N SER A 122 5.87 10.58 5.56
CA SER A 122 5.30 10.48 4.21
C SER A 122 3.94 9.76 4.20
N VAL A 123 3.75 8.73 5.04
CA VAL A 123 2.42 8.11 5.25
C VAL A 123 1.44 9.10 5.86
N LEU A 124 1.85 9.91 6.86
CA LEU A 124 1.00 10.94 7.44
C LEU A 124 0.55 11.96 6.39
N ALA A 125 1.51 12.53 5.64
CA ALA A 125 1.20 13.54 4.63
C ALA A 125 0.29 13.02 3.51
N THR A 126 0.42 11.75 3.14
CA THR A 126 -0.36 11.13 2.06
C THR A 126 -1.57 10.32 2.53
N TYR A 127 -1.84 10.31 3.84
CA TYR A 127 -2.91 9.50 4.42
C TYR A 127 -4.31 9.82 3.86
N PRO A 128 -4.69 11.10 3.65
CA PRO A 128 -5.97 11.44 3.03
C PRO A 128 -6.16 10.80 1.65
N MET A 129 -5.09 10.72 0.85
CA MET A 129 -5.12 10.08 -0.47
C MET A 129 -5.35 8.57 -0.35
N ASP A 130 -4.71 7.93 0.63
CA ASP A 130 -4.90 6.50 0.91
C ASP A 130 -6.33 6.17 1.34
N LEU A 131 -6.93 7.03 2.15
CA LEU A 131 -8.31 6.87 2.58
C LEU A 131 -9.27 7.02 1.40
N VAL A 132 -9.13 8.06 0.58
CA VAL A 132 -9.98 8.27 -0.60
C VAL A 132 -9.82 7.15 -1.62
N LYS A 133 -8.58 6.71 -1.90
CA LYS A 133 -8.32 5.54 -2.76
C LYS A 133 -9.11 4.32 -2.28
N THR A 134 -9.02 4.01 -0.99
CA THR A 134 -9.67 2.83 -0.41
C THR A 134 -11.18 2.92 -0.56
N ARG A 135 -11.75 4.09 -0.28
CA ARG A 135 -13.19 4.31 -0.44
C ARG A 135 -13.64 4.24 -1.89
N LEU A 136 -12.92 4.84 -2.83
CA LEU A 136 -13.26 4.71 -4.25
C LEU A 136 -13.17 3.26 -4.75
N SER A 137 -12.24 2.46 -4.20
CA SER A 137 -12.12 1.03 -4.54
C SER A 137 -13.30 0.21 -4.03
N VAL A 138 -13.92 0.62 -2.93
CA VAL A 138 -15.01 -0.09 -2.25
C VAL A 138 -16.39 0.42 -2.67
N GLN A 139 -16.54 1.74 -2.83
CA GLN A 139 -17.81 2.41 -3.10
C GLN A 139 -18.48 1.85 -4.34
N THR A 140 -17.75 1.57 -5.42
CA THR A 140 -18.37 1.02 -6.65
C THR A 140 -18.91 -0.41 -6.47
N ALA A 141 -18.23 -1.25 -5.69
CA ALA A 141 -18.69 -2.61 -5.37
C ALA A 141 -19.81 -2.62 -4.32
N ALA A 142 -19.74 -1.73 -3.33
CA ALA A 142 -20.78 -1.58 -2.31
C ALA A 142 -22.06 -0.97 -2.89
N LEU A 143 -21.96 -0.08 -3.87
CA LEU A 143 -23.10 0.54 -4.58
C LEU A 143 -23.99 -0.48 -5.29
N GLN A 144 -23.50 -1.68 -5.63
CA GLN A 144 -24.33 -2.74 -6.21
C GLN A 144 -25.13 -3.53 -5.15
N ASN A 145 -24.62 -3.63 -3.92
CA ASN A 145 -25.33 -4.30 -2.82
C ASN A 145 -26.26 -3.35 -2.03
N LEU A 146 -26.00 -2.04 -2.08
CA LEU A 146 -26.88 -1.02 -1.53
C LEU A 146 -28.02 -0.76 -2.51
N LYS A 147 -29.11 -1.52 -2.35
CA LYS A 147 -30.38 -1.49 -3.11
C LYS A 147 -31.07 -0.11 -3.23
N HIS A 148 -30.48 0.99 -2.74
CA HIS A 148 -31.15 2.29 -2.64
C HIS A 148 -30.44 3.50 -3.26
N ARG A 149 -29.33 3.35 -3.99
CA ARG A 149 -28.76 4.48 -4.76
C ARG A 149 -28.97 4.32 -6.27
N THR A 150 -30.07 4.89 -6.75
CA THR A 150 -30.48 5.11 -8.13
C THR A 150 -29.62 6.09 -8.93
N SER A 151 -28.37 6.37 -8.54
CA SER A 151 -27.51 7.27 -9.29
C SER A 151 -26.37 6.51 -9.95
N LYS A 152 -26.49 6.37 -11.28
CA LYS A 152 -25.41 6.18 -12.28
C LYS A 152 -24.37 7.34 -12.25
N GLU A 153 -24.16 7.98 -11.12
CA GLU A 153 -23.24 9.11 -11.01
C GLU A 153 -21.81 8.60 -10.96
N ALA A 154 -20.96 9.19 -11.80
CA ALA A 154 -19.54 8.92 -11.76
C ALA A 154 -19.02 9.16 -10.33
N PRO A 155 -18.20 8.26 -9.77
CA PRO A 155 -17.70 8.46 -8.42
C PRO A 155 -16.93 9.79 -8.36
N PRO A 156 -17.10 10.55 -7.27
CA PRO A 156 -16.56 11.90 -7.16
C PRO A 156 -15.04 11.88 -7.32
N GLY A 157 -14.50 12.97 -7.89
CA GLY A 157 -13.06 13.16 -8.00
C GLY A 157 -12.37 13.09 -6.63
N MET A 158 -11.05 12.88 -6.62
CA MET A 158 -10.27 12.74 -5.38
C MET A 158 -10.50 13.92 -4.43
N TRP A 159 -10.46 15.15 -4.95
CA TRP A 159 -10.67 16.37 -4.18
C TRP A 159 -12.09 16.49 -3.62
N ALA A 160 -13.11 16.23 -4.46
CA ALA A 160 -14.50 16.24 -4.04
C ALA A 160 -14.77 15.20 -2.95
N SER A 161 -14.17 14.01 -3.06
CA SER A 161 -14.24 12.97 -2.03
C SER A 161 -13.60 13.44 -0.71
N MET A 162 -12.40 14.01 -0.75
CA MET A 162 -11.73 14.56 0.45
C MET A 162 -12.57 15.65 1.12
N LEU A 163 -13.10 16.59 0.33
CA LEU A 163 -13.92 17.68 0.82
C LEU A 163 -15.23 17.18 1.43
N ASN A 164 -15.86 16.19 0.80
CA ASN A 164 -17.06 15.56 1.33
C ASN A 164 -16.80 14.91 2.69
N ILE A 165 -15.72 14.13 2.82
CA ILE A 165 -15.33 13.49 4.09
C ILE A 165 -15.07 14.53 5.17
N TYR A 166 -14.34 15.59 4.83
CA TYR A 166 -14.07 16.69 5.75
C TYR A 166 -15.36 17.36 6.24
N ARG A 167 -16.28 17.67 5.33
CA ARG A 167 -17.52 18.38 5.68
C ARG A 167 -18.56 17.51 6.38
N THR A 168 -18.65 16.22 6.05
CA THR A 168 -19.77 15.37 6.48
C THR A 168 -19.42 14.37 7.59
N GLU A 169 -18.15 13.99 7.77
CA GLU A 169 -17.80 12.82 8.60
C GLU A 169 -16.93 13.14 9.83
N GLY A 170 -16.71 14.42 10.13
CA GLY A 170 -15.96 14.89 11.30
C GLY A 170 -14.60 15.52 11.00
N GLY A 171 -14.46 16.20 9.86
CA GLY A 171 -13.30 17.05 9.55
C GLY A 171 -12.01 16.26 9.37
N ILE A 172 -10.92 16.80 9.93
CA ILE A 172 -9.57 16.24 9.82
C ILE A 172 -9.52 14.82 10.41
N LYS A 173 -10.15 14.58 11.56
CA LYS A 173 -10.12 13.25 12.20
C LYS A 173 -10.67 12.15 11.28
N ALA A 174 -11.65 12.47 10.45
CA ALA A 174 -12.22 11.53 9.48
C ALA A 174 -11.22 11.14 8.37
N LEU A 175 -10.42 12.09 7.90
CA LEU A 175 -9.40 11.86 6.87
C LEU A 175 -8.23 10.98 7.35
N TYR A 176 -8.04 10.84 8.67
CA TYR A 176 -6.99 10.03 9.28
C TYR A 176 -7.52 8.74 9.96
N ARG A 177 -8.77 8.33 9.67
CA ARG A 177 -9.31 7.06 10.20
C ARG A 177 -8.51 5.87 9.68
N GLY A 178 -8.00 5.07 10.62
CA GLY A 178 -7.14 3.93 10.34
C GLY A 178 -5.64 4.23 10.48
N LEU A 179 -5.26 5.46 10.86
CA LEU A 179 -3.86 5.80 11.07
C LEU A 179 -3.25 4.97 12.21
N ILE A 180 -3.96 4.82 13.34
CA ILE A 180 -3.51 4.01 14.49
C ILE A 180 -3.15 2.57 14.08
N PRO A 181 -4.04 1.77 13.46
CA PRO A 181 -3.65 0.43 13.01
C PRO A 181 -2.55 0.45 11.93
N THR A 182 -2.42 1.52 11.14
CA THR A 182 -1.29 1.67 10.21
C THR A 182 0.04 1.81 10.96
N SER A 183 0.10 2.69 11.96
CA SER A 183 1.28 2.91 12.80
C SER A 183 1.68 1.64 13.54
N LEU A 184 0.70 0.95 14.13
CA LEU A 184 0.91 -0.32 14.85
C LEU A 184 1.36 -1.45 13.93
N GLY A 185 1.10 -1.38 12.62
CA GLY A 185 1.59 -2.37 11.66
C GLY A 185 3.02 -2.12 11.17
N VAL A 186 3.39 -0.86 10.90
CA VAL A 186 4.65 -0.51 10.21
C VAL A 186 5.89 -0.82 11.05
N ALA A 187 5.90 -0.41 12.33
CA ALA A 187 7.08 -0.59 13.17
C ALA A 187 7.36 -2.08 13.45
N PRO A 188 6.37 -2.90 13.86
CA PRO A 188 6.58 -4.33 14.07
C PRO A 188 6.89 -5.09 12.77
N TYR A 189 6.30 -4.70 11.62
CA TYR A 189 6.65 -5.29 10.33
C TYR A 189 8.14 -5.17 10.04
N THR A 190 8.68 -3.95 10.20
CA THR A 190 10.09 -3.68 9.94
C THR A 190 10.98 -4.49 10.88
N ALA A 191 10.67 -4.50 12.18
CA ALA A 191 11.43 -5.26 13.19
C ALA A 191 11.41 -6.77 12.93
N LEU A 192 10.23 -7.33 12.64
CA LEU A 192 10.06 -8.76 12.33
C LEU A 192 10.80 -9.13 11.06
N ASN A 193 10.66 -8.35 9.99
CA ASN A 193 11.33 -8.64 8.73
C ASN A 193 12.85 -8.69 8.88
N PHE A 194 13.45 -7.72 9.61
CA PHE A 194 14.89 -7.75 9.88
C PHE A 194 15.31 -8.93 10.75
N THR A 195 14.55 -9.24 11.79
CA THR A 195 14.86 -10.37 12.70
C THR A 195 14.79 -11.70 11.98
N ILE A 196 13.73 -11.92 11.20
CA ILE A 196 13.53 -13.15 10.42
C ILE A 196 14.59 -13.24 9.32
N TYR A 197 14.86 -12.15 8.59
CA TYR A 197 15.89 -12.13 7.56
C TYR A 197 17.28 -12.44 8.14
N GLY A 198 17.63 -11.86 9.29
CA GLY A 198 18.89 -12.14 9.99
C GLY A 198 19.01 -13.61 10.36
N LYS A 199 18.00 -14.17 11.05
CA LYS A 199 17.94 -15.58 11.43
C LYS A 199 18.03 -16.52 10.22
N LEU A 200 17.32 -16.21 9.14
CA LEU A 200 17.36 -17.00 7.91
C LEU A 200 18.74 -16.96 7.24
N LYS A 201 19.40 -15.79 7.26
CA LYS A 201 20.76 -15.63 6.73
C LYS A 201 21.79 -16.44 7.54
N ASP A 202 21.60 -16.55 8.86
CA ASP A 202 22.46 -17.34 9.72
C ASP A 202 22.40 -18.84 9.39
N LEU A 203 21.22 -19.34 9.01
CA LEU A 203 21.00 -20.74 8.61
C LEU A 203 21.57 -21.10 7.23
N VAL A 204 21.88 -20.09 6.40
CA VAL A 204 22.40 -20.31 5.04
C VAL A 204 23.94 -20.35 5.06
N PRO A 205 24.57 -21.33 4.36
CA PRO A 205 26.02 -21.40 4.25
C PRO A 205 26.64 -20.13 3.65
N GLU A 206 27.83 -19.73 4.10
CA GLU A 206 28.47 -18.49 3.64
C GLU A 206 28.60 -18.38 2.11
N ARG A 207 28.86 -19.50 1.43
CA ARG A 207 28.94 -19.56 -0.05
C ARG A 207 27.62 -19.17 -0.74
N ALA A 208 26.48 -19.43 -0.11
CA ALA A 208 25.16 -19.09 -0.63
C ALA A 208 24.68 -17.70 -0.17
N ARG A 209 25.24 -17.12 0.89
CA ARG A 209 24.89 -15.77 1.38
C ARG A 209 25.16 -14.66 0.35
N ASN A 210 26.17 -14.86 -0.49
CA ASN A 210 26.56 -13.88 -1.52
C ASN A 210 25.80 -14.07 -2.84
N ASN A 211 24.98 -15.13 -2.98
CA ASN A 211 24.21 -15.37 -4.18
C ASN A 211 22.96 -14.47 -4.19
N PRO A 212 22.77 -13.60 -5.22
CA PRO A 212 21.60 -12.75 -5.33
C PRO A 212 20.27 -13.50 -5.25
N SER A 213 20.19 -14.72 -5.81
CA SER A 213 18.97 -15.53 -5.77
C SER A 213 18.61 -15.97 -4.34
N THR A 214 19.61 -16.28 -3.53
CA THR A 214 19.40 -16.68 -2.13
C THR A 214 18.94 -15.48 -1.31
N ALA A 215 19.54 -14.30 -1.50
CA ALA A 215 19.07 -13.07 -0.86
C ALA A 215 17.61 -12.75 -1.23
N LEU A 216 17.22 -12.95 -2.49
CA LEU A 216 15.84 -12.77 -2.95
C LEU A 216 14.86 -13.76 -2.31
N VAL A 217 15.22 -15.04 -2.23
CA VAL A 217 14.39 -16.08 -1.58
C VAL A 217 14.26 -15.80 -0.08
N LEU A 218 15.36 -15.50 0.61
CA LEU A 218 15.34 -15.18 2.03
C LEU A 218 14.50 -13.93 2.31
N GLY A 219 14.64 -12.90 1.48
CA GLY A 219 13.83 -11.68 1.56
C GLY A 219 12.35 -11.92 1.29
N ALA A 220 12.02 -12.80 0.34
CA ALA A 220 10.63 -13.19 0.06
C ALA A 220 10.01 -13.96 1.23
N ILE A 221 10.75 -14.90 1.85
CA ILE A 221 10.28 -15.66 3.01
C ILE A 221 10.12 -14.73 4.22
N SER A 222 11.13 -13.91 4.54
CA SER A 222 11.06 -12.99 5.68
C SER A 222 9.93 -11.98 5.52
N GLY A 223 9.78 -11.43 4.30
CA GLY A 223 8.70 -10.51 3.96
C GLY A 223 7.33 -11.17 4.02
N GLY A 224 7.19 -12.40 3.53
CA GLY A 224 5.94 -13.17 3.57
C GLY A 224 5.49 -13.50 4.99
N VAL A 225 6.41 -13.96 5.85
CA VAL A 225 6.13 -14.25 7.26
C VAL A 225 5.80 -12.97 8.01
N GLY A 226 6.62 -11.92 7.85
CA GLY A 226 6.37 -10.61 8.48
C GLY A 226 5.02 -10.03 8.06
N GLN A 227 4.68 -10.10 6.77
CA GLN A 227 3.39 -9.64 6.26
C GLN A 227 2.22 -10.45 6.80
N THR A 228 2.40 -11.76 7.02
CA THR A 228 1.36 -12.64 7.58
C THR A 228 1.08 -12.28 9.04
N LEU A 229 2.12 -12.08 9.86
CA LEU A 229 1.96 -11.69 11.26
C LEU A 229 1.30 -10.32 11.44
N ILE A 230 1.59 -9.38 10.53
CA ILE A 230 1.05 -8.01 10.56
C ILE A 230 -0.29 -7.88 9.84
N TYR A 231 -0.70 -8.92 9.09
CA TYR A 231 -1.90 -8.89 8.28
C TYR A 231 -3.18 -8.46 9.02
N PRO A 232 -3.42 -8.84 10.29
CA PRO A 232 -4.57 -8.36 11.06
C PRO A 232 -4.65 -6.83 11.14
N MET A 233 -3.51 -6.15 11.33
CA MET A 233 -3.47 -4.67 11.35
C MET A 233 -3.80 -4.07 9.98
N ASP A 234 -3.38 -4.76 8.92
CA ASP A 234 -3.66 -4.41 7.53
C ASP A 234 -5.17 -4.48 7.23
N VAL A 235 -5.87 -5.51 7.74
CA VAL A 235 -7.34 -5.64 7.64
C VAL A 235 -8.03 -4.53 8.43
N LEU A 236 -7.62 -4.31 9.70
CA LEU A 236 -8.20 -3.26 10.54
C LEU A 236 -8.07 -1.90 9.87
N ARG A 237 -6.88 -1.55 9.37
CA ARG A 237 -6.65 -0.31 8.63
C ARG A 237 -7.72 -0.08 7.56
N ARG A 238 -7.98 -1.07 6.69
CA ARG A 238 -8.98 -0.92 5.62
C ARG A 238 -10.39 -0.74 6.15
N ARG A 239 -10.78 -1.50 7.19
CA ARG A 239 -12.12 -1.40 7.77
C ARG A 239 -12.35 -0.05 8.43
N PHE A 240 -11.36 0.49 9.15
CA PHE A 240 -11.44 1.85 9.71
C PHE A 240 -11.55 2.91 8.61
N GLN A 241 -10.86 2.74 7.46
CA GLN A 241 -10.94 3.67 6.33
C GLN A 241 -12.32 3.72 5.68
N VAL A 242 -13.09 2.63 5.71
CA VAL A 242 -14.43 2.53 5.11
C VAL A 242 -15.59 2.54 6.12
N ALA A 243 -15.31 2.64 7.42
CA ALA A 243 -16.31 2.51 8.48
C ALA A 243 -17.52 3.43 8.33
N THR A 244 -17.31 4.66 7.85
CA THR A 244 -18.36 5.67 7.65
C THR A 244 -18.78 5.84 6.20
N LEU A 245 -18.26 5.00 5.29
CA LEU A 245 -18.71 4.97 3.91
C LEU A 245 -20.20 4.57 3.87
N GLY A 246 -21.00 5.28 3.07
CA GLY A 246 -22.44 5.04 2.99
C GLY A 246 -23.19 5.39 4.28
N GLY A 247 -22.72 6.35 5.08
CA GLY A 247 -23.40 6.72 6.34
C GLY A 247 -23.28 5.67 7.45
N GLY A 248 -22.33 4.73 7.35
CA GLY A 248 -22.16 3.65 8.33
C GLY A 248 -22.91 2.35 7.97
N GLU A 249 -23.54 2.28 6.79
CA GLU A 249 -24.23 1.10 6.27
C GLU A 249 -23.35 -0.15 6.18
N MET A 250 -22.02 0.00 6.12
CA MET A 250 -21.06 -1.12 6.16
C MET A 250 -20.99 -1.80 7.55
N GLY A 251 -21.63 -1.26 8.58
CA GLY A 251 -21.80 -1.90 9.90
C GLY A 251 -20.55 -1.98 10.78
N PHE A 252 -19.47 -1.32 10.39
CA PHE A 252 -18.20 -1.32 11.13
C PHE A 252 -18.13 -0.16 12.13
N GLN A 253 -18.76 -0.33 13.30
CA GLN A 253 -18.64 0.60 14.42
C GLN A 253 -17.63 0.08 15.44
N TYR A 254 -16.36 0.43 15.24
CA TYR A 254 -15.29 0.09 16.18
C TYR A 254 -14.96 1.28 17.06
N LYS A 255 -14.92 1.08 18.38
CA LYS A 255 -14.51 2.12 19.33
C LYS A 255 -12.99 2.27 19.37
N SER A 256 -12.25 1.17 19.21
CA SER A 256 -10.79 1.13 19.29
C SER A 256 -10.21 -0.04 18.48
N THR A 257 -8.89 -0.04 18.25
CA THR A 257 -8.18 -1.13 17.55
C THR A 257 -8.34 -2.49 18.25
N PRO A 258 -8.22 -2.62 19.59
CA PRO A 258 -8.44 -3.89 20.28
C PRO A 258 -9.90 -4.36 20.22
N ASP A 259 -10.85 -3.43 20.39
CA ASP A 259 -12.29 -3.71 20.25
C ASP A 259 -12.60 -4.23 18.83
N ALA A 260 -11.99 -3.65 17.80
CA ALA A 260 -12.11 -4.14 16.44
C ALA A 260 -11.60 -5.56 16.27
N LEU A 261 -10.45 -5.93 16.85
CA LEU A 261 -9.94 -7.30 16.79
C LEU A 261 -10.93 -8.29 17.43
N VAL A 262 -11.43 -7.98 18.62
CA VAL A 262 -12.37 -8.83 19.35
C VAL A 262 -13.66 -9.00 18.56
N GLN A 263 -14.24 -7.90 18.05
CA GLN A 263 -15.47 -7.96 17.27
C GLN A 263 -15.30 -8.75 15.97
N ILE A 264 -14.15 -8.65 15.29
CA ILE A 264 -13.88 -9.42 14.07
C ILE A 264 -13.82 -10.91 14.40
N VAL A 265 -13.08 -11.29 15.45
CA VAL A 265 -12.98 -12.70 15.86
C VAL A 265 -14.34 -13.25 16.27
N GLN A 266 -15.16 -12.48 16.99
CA GLN A 266 -16.50 -12.91 17.42
C GLN A 266 -17.49 -13.04 16.26
N ARG A 267 -17.48 -12.12 15.30
CA ARG A 267 -18.47 -12.10 14.20
C ARG A 267 -18.05 -12.91 12.98
N GLU A 268 -16.76 -13.00 12.70
CA GLU A 268 -16.22 -13.56 11.45
C GLU A 268 -15.20 -14.68 11.68
N GLY A 269 -14.83 -14.94 12.94
CA GLY A 269 -13.79 -15.90 13.31
C GLY A 269 -12.38 -15.41 12.97
N TYR A 270 -11.40 -16.26 13.23
CA TYR A 270 -9.99 -15.99 12.92
C TYR A 270 -9.74 -15.79 11.42
N VAL A 271 -10.55 -16.41 10.56
CA VAL A 271 -10.48 -16.22 9.09
C VAL A 271 -10.76 -14.76 8.71
N GLY A 272 -11.58 -14.04 9.47
CA GLY A 272 -11.86 -12.61 9.27
C GLY A 272 -10.61 -11.73 9.29
N LEU A 273 -9.62 -12.08 10.13
CA LEU A 273 -8.37 -11.34 10.26
C LEU A 273 -7.41 -11.52 9.07
N TYR A 274 -7.63 -12.52 8.22
CA TYR A 274 -6.78 -12.86 7.08
C TYR A 274 -7.48 -12.73 5.73
N LYS A 275 -8.65 -12.09 5.68
CA LYS A 275 -9.36 -11.85 4.44
C LYS A 275 -8.53 -11.00 3.47
N GLY A 276 -8.36 -11.47 2.24
CA GLY A 276 -7.53 -10.80 1.24
C GLY A 276 -6.06 -11.19 1.25
N TRP A 277 -5.63 -12.09 2.15
CA TRP A 277 -4.22 -12.48 2.28
C TRP A 277 -3.68 -13.09 0.98
N GLY A 278 -4.44 -14.01 0.37
CA GLY A 278 -4.06 -14.63 -0.90
C GLY A 278 -3.87 -13.61 -2.03
N ALA A 279 -4.80 -12.67 -2.18
CA ALA A 279 -4.68 -11.58 -3.15
C ALA A 279 -3.44 -10.70 -2.88
N ASN A 280 -3.10 -10.47 -1.61
CA ASN A 280 -1.90 -9.73 -1.25
C ASN A 280 -0.61 -10.47 -1.62
N MET A 281 -0.53 -11.79 -1.37
CA MET A 281 0.65 -12.59 -1.71
C MET A 281 0.90 -12.64 -3.22
N TRP A 282 -0.16 -12.87 -4.00
CA TRP A 282 -0.10 -12.91 -5.47
C TRP A 282 0.36 -11.58 -6.07
N LYS A 283 0.02 -10.46 -5.42
CA LYS A 283 0.37 -9.12 -5.87
C LYS A 283 1.85 -8.79 -5.73
N ILE A 284 2.55 -9.35 -4.73
CA ILE A 284 3.89 -8.90 -4.34
C ILE A 284 4.92 -9.20 -5.44
N CYS A 285 4.94 -10.44 -5.97
CA CYS A 285 5.94 -10.85 -6.95
C CYS A 285 5.85 -10.04 -8.27
N PRO A 286 4.67 -9.90 -8.92
CA PRO A 286 4.55 -9.10 -10.14
C PRO A 286 4.87 -7.62 -9.92
N SER A 287 4.50 -7.07 -8.75
CA SER A 287 4.78 -5.67 -8.42
C SER A 287 6.28 -5.40 -8.39
N MET A 288 7.04 -6.26 -7.70
CA MET A 288 8.49 -6.11 -7.59
C MET A 288 9.18 -6.33 -8.94
N ALA A 289 8.78 -7.37 -9.69
CA ALA A 289 9.35 -7.67 -10.99
C ALA A 289 9.19 -6.50 -11.97
N VAL A 290 7.96 -5.97 -12.10
CA VAL A 290 7.68 -4.83 -12.99
C VAL A 290 8.39 -3.58 -12.52
N GLN A 291 8.45 -3.31 -11.21
CA GLN A 291 9.10 -2.11 -10.72
C GLN A 291 10.59 -2.06 -11.10
N TRP A 292 11.33 -3.14 -10.85
CA TRP A 292 12.76 -3.20 -11.17
C TRP A 292 13.00 -3.23 -12.67
N MET A 293 12.26 -4.06 -13.41
CA MET A 293 12.38 -4.14 -14.87
C MET A 293 12.08 -2.80 -15.54
N SER A 294 11.01 -2.10 -15.11
CA SER A 294 10.68 -0.78 -15.63
C SER A 294 11.73 0.26 -15.25
N TYR A 295 12.27 0.23 -14.03
CA TYR A 295 13.32 1.15 -13.61
C TYR A 295 14.56 0.98 -14.51
N ASP A 296 15.03 -0.25 -14.70
CA ASP A 296 16.21 -0.55 -15.51
C ASP A 296 16.01 -0.16 -16.98
N LEU A 297 14.84 -0.46 -17.55
CA LEU A 297 14.53 -0.13 -18.94
C LEU A 297 14.44 1.39 -19.17
N ILE A 298 13.77 2.12 -18.28
CA ILE A 298 13.63 3.57 -18.41
C ILE A 298 14.98 4.25 -18.23
N ARG A 299 15.80 3.77 -17.28
CA ARG A 299 17.16 4.27 -17.07
C ARG A 299 18.02 4.08 -18.32
N ARG A 300 18.02 2.89 -18.93
CA ARG A 300 18.76 2.62 -20.18
C ARG A 300 18.32 3.45 -21.39
N VAL A 301 17.06 3.92 -21.41
CA VAL A 301 16.53 4.75 -22.50
C VAL A 301 16.88 6.23 -22.31
N LEU A 302 17.10 6.66 -21.06
CA LEU A 302 17.37 8.05 -20.71
C LEU A 302 18.87 8.36 -20.48
N GLU A 303 19.70 7.33 -20.30
CA GLU A 303 21.17 7.39 -20.38
C GLU A 303 21.65 7.48 -21.85
#